data_AF-A0A5E7ML09-F1
#
_entry.id   AF-A0A5E7ML09-F1
#
_cell.length_a   1.000
_cell.length_b   1.000
_cell.length_c   1.000
_cell.angle_alpha   90.00
_cell.angle_beta   90.00
_cell.angle_gamma   90.00
#
_symmetry.space_group_name_H-M   'P 1'
#
loop_
_entity.id
_entity.type
_entity.pdbx_description
1 polymer ?
#
loop_
_entity_poly.entity_id
_entity_poly.type
_entity_poly.pdbx_seq_one_letter_code
_entity_poly.pdbx_strand_id
1 'polypeptide(L)'
;MVTLLTSLRFACQVVLMVLVPITLVLATDVTPEEKTFLPVALKDWIVIGSTVVSIFIAFWGVKNGLQSARKAIDEKQNEHRQKQLAAARDMIKEIFSDPLARSAMRMMDWSGRNFTYENQCLTVHWRDLKPALVVHQQGMGFDKQQEFIRDCFESFFDHMLVLEHFIEQRYLNEADIAVPLEYYAGQVMNFPQTYDGFLLAYGYGEARDLLQRLALRRK
;
A
#
# COMPACT_ATOMS: atom_id res chain seq x y z
N MET A 1 -1.05 0.91 19.95
CA MET A 1 -0.28 0.23 21.01
C MET A 1 -0.92 0.37 22.40
N VAL A 2 -1.42 1.56 22.78
CA VAL A 2 -2.08 1.80 24.08
C VAL A 2 -3.32 0.93 24.32
N THR A 3 -4.11 0.64 23.28
CA THR A 3 -5.32 -0.20 23.36
C THR A 3 -5.06 -1.70 23.59
N LEU A 4 -3.87 -2.19 23.22
CA LEU A 4 -3.49 -3.59 23.45
C LEU A 4 -3.03 -3.80 24.90
N LEU A 5 -2.33 -2.80 25.47
CA LEU A 5 -1.88 -2.80 26.86
C LEU A 5 -3.04 -2.69 27.86
N THR A 6 -4.11 -1.95 27.53
CA THR A 6 -5.30 -1.87 28.39
C THR A 6 -6.11 -3.16 28.38
N SER A 7 -6.25 -3.80 27.22
CA SER A 7 -6.88 -5.13 27.08
C SER A 7 -6.14 -6.21 27.90
N LEU A 8 -4.79 -6.21 27.87
CA LEU A 8 -3.99 -7.18 28.62
C LEU A 8 -4.09 -6.97 30.14
N ARG A 9 -4.12 -5.72 30.60
CA ARG A 9 -4.32 -5.38 32.03
C ARG A 9 -5.70 -5.83 32.53
N PHE A 10 -6.75 -5.62 31.75
CA PHE A 10 -8.10 -6.06 32.13
C PHE A 10 -8.20 -7.58 32.22
N ALA A 11 -7.64 -8.31 31.25
CA ALA A 11 -7.63 -9.77 31.28
C ALA A 11 -6.85 -10.32 32.51
N CYS A 12 -5.69 -9.73 32.83
CA CYS A 12 -4.90 -10.13 33.99
C CYS A 12 -5.61 -9.84 35.32
N GLN A 13 -6.31 -8.72 35.43
CA GLN A 13 -7.03 -8.32 36.64
C GLN A 13 -8.25 -9.21 36.91
N VAL A 14 -8.97 -9.63 35.86
CA VAL A 14 -10.08 -10.60 35.96
C VAL A 14 -9.57 -11.99 36.37
N VAL A 15 -8.46 -12.44 35.80
CA VAL A 15 -7.82 -13.71 36.17
C VAL A 15 -7.36 -13.71 37.63
N LEU A 16 -6.77 -12.61 38.10
CA LEU A 16 -6.35 -12.46 39.49
C LEU A 16 -7.54 -12.46 40.47
N MET A 17 -8.64 -11.78 40.13
CA MET A 17 -9.83 -11.75 40.99
C MET A 17 -10.50 -13.12 41.13
N VAL A 18 -10.42 -13.98 40.11
CA VAL A 18 -11.01 -15.33 40.16
C VAL A 18 -10.09 -16.33 40.86
N LEU A 19 -8.77 -16.24 40.68
CA LEU A 19 -7.81 -17.21 41.25
C LEU A 19 -7.51 -16.98 42.74
N VAL A 20 -7.48 -15.73 43.22
CA VAL A 20 -7.16 -15.42 44.62
C VAL A 20 -8.14 -16.02 45.66
N PRO A 21 -9.47 -16.01 45.46
CA PRO A 21 -10.37 -16.64 46.43
C PRO A 21 -10.27 -18.17 46.42
N ILE A 22 -9.91 -18.80 45.28
CA ILE A 22 -9.79 -20.27 45.16
C ILE A 22 -8.59 -20.79 45.95
N THR A 23 -7.46 -20.08 45.93
CA THR A 23 -6.28 -20.46 46.72
C THR A 23 -6.48 -20.22 48.22
N LEU A 24 -7.27 -19.21 48.60
CA LEU A 24 -7.59 -18.95 50.02
C LEU A 24 -8.49 -20.04 50.62
N VAL A 25 -9.43 -20.59 49.85
CA VAL A 25 -10.33 -21.66 50.29
C VAL A 25 -9.60 -23.01 50.42
N LEU A 26 -8.55 -23.24 49.64
CA LEU A 26 -7.75 -24.47 49.72
C LEU A 26 -6.71 -24.47 50.86
N ALA A 27 -6.41 -23.31 51.46
CA ALA A 27 -5.38 -23.19 52.49
C ALA A 27 -5.89 -23.38 53.93
N THR A 28 -7.21 -23.44 54.16
CA THR A 28 -7.78 -23.49 55.52
C THR A 28 -8.08 -24.88 56.08
N ASP A 29 -7.99 -25.96 55.29
CA ASP A 29 -8.39 -27.31 55.74
C ASP A 29 -7.22 -28.31 55.78
N VAL A 30 -6.23 -28.05 56.65
CA VAL A 30 -5.24 -29.08 57.04
C VAL A 30 -5.25 -29.24 58.56
N THR A 31 -6.35 -29.77 59.09
CA THR A 31 -6.37 -30.47 60.37
C THR A 31 -6.56 -31.98 60.09
N PRO A 32 -5.72 -32.86 60.62
CA PRO A 32 -5.81 -34.29 60.36
C PRO A 32 -6.95 -34.90 61.19
N GLU A 33 -8.15 -34.93 60.63
CA GLU A 33 -9.29 -35.62 61.23
C GLU A 33 -9.57 -36.96 60.55
N GLU A 34 -10.02 -37.89 61.38
CA GLU A 34 -10.17 -39.32 61.20
C GLU A 34 -11.14 -39.67 60.05
N LYS A 35 -10.72 -40.56 59.13
CA LYS A 35 -11.46 -40.92 57.91
C LYS A 35 -12.68 -41.78 58.21
N THR A 36 -13.79 -41.17 58.62
CA THR A 36 -15.12 -41.74 58.43
C THR A 36 -15.58 -41.50 56.99
N PHE A 37 -15.74 -42.59 56.22
CA PHE A 37 -16.30 -42.59 54.87
C PHE A 37 -17.77 -42.15 54.90
N LEU A 38 -18.00 -40.84 54.88
CA LEU A 38 -19.32 -40.27 54.64
C LEU A 38 -19.59 -40.23 53.13
N PRO A 39 -20.87 -40.44 52.72
CA PRO A 39 -21.25 -40.41 51.30
C PRO A 39 -20.91 -39.04 50.72
N VAL A 40 -20.26 -39.03 49.57
CA VAL A 40 -19.85 -37.83 48.82
C VAL A 40 -20.98 -36.80 48.85
N ALA A 41 -20.73 -35.67 49.53
CA ALA A 41 -21.76 -34.67 49.81
C ALA A 41 -22.17 -33.95 48.52
N LEU A 42 -23.47 -33.74 48.33
CA LEU A 42 -24.07 -33.03 47.19
C LEU A 42 -23.41 -31.67 46.90
N LYS A 43 -22.85 -31.02 47.92
CA LYS A 43 -22.17 -29.73 47.86
C LYS A 43 -20.91 -29.76 46.98
N ASP A 44 -20.15 -30.85 47.01
CA ASP A 44 -18.88 -30.96 46.27
C ASP A 44 -19.14 -31.09 44.75
N TRP A 45 -20.22 -31.78 44.38
CA TRP A 45 -20.66 -31.88 42.99
C TRP A 45 -21.10 -30.55 42.38
N ILE A 46 -21.72 -29.67 43.18
CA ILE A 46 -22.13 -28.33 42.74
C ILE A 46 -20.90 -27.45 42.49
N VAL A 47 -19.90 -27.50 43.37
CA VAL A 47 -18.66 -26.74 43.23
C VAL A 47 -17.92 -27.16 41.95
N ILE A 48 -17.72 -28.46 41.75
CA ILE A 48 -17.07 -29.01 40.54
C ILE A 48 -17.85 -28.60 39.27
N GLY A 49 -19.18 -28.70 39.30
CA GLY A 49 -20.03 -28.29 38.17
C GLY A 49 -19.87 -26.81 37.80
N SER A 50 -19.85 -25.91 38.80
CA SER A 50 -19.74 -24.47 38.57
C SER A 50 -18.37 -24.05 38.00
N THR A 51 -17.29 -24.67 38.46
CA THR A 51 -15.93 -24.39 37.96
C THR A 51 -15.80 -24.78 36.49
N VAL A 52 -16.34 -25.93 36.10
CA VAL A 52 -16.31 -26.37 34.69
C VAL A 52 -17.07 -25.39 33.80
N VAL A 53 -18.28 -24.96 34.20
CA VAL A 53 -19.07 -23.98 33.44
C VAL A 53 -18.30 -22.66 33.26
N SER A 54 -17.63 -22.18 34.31
CA SER A 54 -16.84 -20.94 34.23
C SER A 54 -15.68 -21.03 33.23
N ILE A 55 -14.98 -22.17 33.19
CA ILE A 55 -13.89 -22.41 32.23
C ILE A 55 -14.42 -22.45 30.80
N PHE A 56 -15.57 -23.11 30.58
CA PHE A 56 -16.22 -23.12 29.26
C PHE A 56 -16.63 -21.73 28.80
N ILE A 57 -17.20 -20.90 29.67
CA ILE A 57 -17.56 -19.50 29.36
C ILE A 57 -16.31 -18.70 29.01
N ALA A 58 -15.24 -18.82 29.80
CA ALA A 58 -13.98 -18.12 29.53
C ALA A 58 -13.36 -18.54 28.18
N PHE A 59 -13.32 -19.84 27.91
CA PHE A 59 -12.80 -20.38 26.65
C PHE A 59 -13.63 -19.90 25.44
N TRP A 60 -14.96 -19.91 25.57
CA TRP A 60 -15.85 -19.46 24.51
C TRP A 60 -15.70 -17.95 24.24
N GLY A 61 -15.58 -17.14 25.30
CA GLY A 61 -15.31 -15.70 25.19
C GLY A 61 -13.99 -15.40 24.47
N VAL A 62 -12.91 -16.11 24.82
CA VAL A 62 -11.59 -15.96 24.17
C VAL A 62 -11.67 -16.35 22.68
N LYS A 63 -12.32 -17.46 22.35
CA LYS A 63 -12.47 -17.92 20.96
C LYS A 63 -13.25 -16.90 20.11
N ASN A 64 -14.37 -16.39 20.62
CA ASN A 64 -15.18 -15.40 19.91
C ASN A 64 -14.43 -14.06 19.78
N GLY A 65 -13.73 -13.62 20.83
CA GLY A 65 -12.90 -12.42 20.80
C GLY A 65 -11.79 -12.50 19.75
N LEU A 66 -11.12 -13.67 19.63
CA LEU A 66 -10.08 -13.88 18.62
C LEU A 66 -10.65 -13.89 17.20
N GLN A 67 -11.84 -14.46 17.00
CA GLN A 67 -12.51 -14.43 15.69
C GLN A 67 -12.91 -13.01 15.28
N SER A 68 -13.47 -12.22 16.19
CA SER A 68 -13.82 -10.82 15.93
C SER A 68 -12.56 -9.96 15.68
N ALA A 69 -11.47 -10.21 16.41
CA ALA A 69 -10.20 -9.53 16.19
C ALA A 69 -9.62 -9.83 14.79
N ARG A 70 -9.71 -11.08 14.32
CA ARG A 70 -9.30 -11.46 12.95
C ARG A 70 -10.13 -10.74 11.90
N LYS A 71 -11.46 -10.78 12.02
CA LYS A 71 -12.37 -10.07 11.10
C LYS A 71 -12.07 -8.57 11.03
N ALA A 72 -11.82 -7.93 12.17
CA ALA A 72 -11.48 -6.51 12.21
C ALA A 72 -10.12 -6.19 11.56
N ILE A 73 -9.16 -7.13 11.57
CA ILE A 73 -7.89 -6.98 10.85
C ILE A 73 -8.13 -7.13 9.35
N ASP A 74 -8.88 -8.15 8.94
CA ASP A 74 -9.20 -8.41 7.52
C ASP A 74 -10.00 -7.25 6.91
N GLU A 75 -10.98 -6.72 7.64
CA GLU A 75 -11.76 -5.52 7.25
C GLU A 75 -10.85 -4.31 7.06
N LYS A 76 -9.92 -4.06 7.99
CA LYS A 76 -8.96 -2.96 7.84
C LYS A 76 -8.05 -3.15 6.66
N GLN A 77 -7.55 -4.36 6.41
CA GLN A 77 -6.70 -4.65 5.25
C GLN A 77 -7.45 -4.41 3.94
N ASN A 78 -8.72 -4.84 3.87
CA ASN A 78 -9.57 -4.61 2.72
C ASN A 78 -9.86 -3.11 2.52
N GLU A 79 -10.14 -2.36 3.59
CA GLU A 79 -10.34 -0.91 3.53
C GLU A 79 -9.06 -0.20 3.05
N HIS A 80 -7.89 -0.59 3.58
CA HIS A 80 -6.60 -0.07 3.10
C HIS A 80 -6.39 -0.37 1.62
N ARG A 81 -6.66 -1.59 1.17
CA ARG A 81 -6.56 -1.98 -0.24
C ARG A 81 -7.49 -1.17 -1.14
N GLN A 82 -8.73 -0.93 -0.72
CA GLN A 82 -9.69 -0.10 -1.45
C GLN A 82 -9.22 1.36 -1.55
N LYS A 83 -8.63 1.91 -0.48
CA LYS A 83 -8.03 3.25 -0.51
C LYS A 83 -6.86 3.34 -1.48
N GLN A 84 -6.00 2.32 -1.51
CA GLN A 84 -4.90 2.26 -2.50
C GLN A 84 -5.43 2.22 -3.94
N LEU A 85 -6.48 1.43 -4.22
CA LEU A 85 -7.11 1.37 -5.55
C LEU A 85 -7.72 2.71 -5.95
N ALA A 86 -8.40 3.39 -5.03
CA ALA A 86 -8.97 4.71 -5.28
C ALA A 86 -7.88 5.74 -5.58
N ALA A 87 -6.81 5.75 -4.78
CA ALA A 87 -5.66 6.63 -5.01
C ALA A 87 -4.98 6.33 -6.35
N ALA A 88 -4.77 5.05 -6.70
CA ALA A 88 -4.20 4.66 -7.99
C ALA A 88 -5.03 5.19 -9.16
N ARG A 89 -6.36 5.01 -9.09
CA ARG A 89 -7.28 5.52 -10.11
C ARG A 89 -7.20 7.04 -10.24
N ASP A 90 -7.15 7.76 -9.13
CA ASP A 90 -7.15 9.22 -9.13
C ASP A 90 -5.81 9.76 -9.68
N MET A 91 -4.67 9.16 -9.32
CA MET A 91 -3.35 9.49 -9.88
C MET A 91 -3.26 9.20 -11.39
N ILE A 92 -3.76 8.04 -11.83
CA ILE A 92 -3.83 7.72 -13.26
C ILE A 92 -4.71 8.75 -13.98
N LYS A 93 -5.87 9.08 -13.42
CA LYS A 93 -6.75 10.09 -14.00
C LYS A 93 -6.05 11.44 -14.14
N GLU A 94 -5.25 11.85 -13.15
CA GLU A 94 -4.47 13.08 -13.18
C GLU A 94 -3.52 13.11 -14.38
N ILE A 95 -2.73 12.06 -14.58
CA ILE A 95 -1.80 11.90 -15.72
C ILE A 95 -2.51 12.01 -17.07
N PHE A 96 -3.65 11.33 -17.22
CA PHE A 96 -4.42 11.35 -18.47
C PHE A 96 -5.22 12.65 -18.67
N SER A 97 -5.38 13.45 -17.62
CA SER A 97 -6.05 14.75 -17.66
C SER A 97 -5.08 15.91 -17.94
N ASP A 98 -3.80 15.74 -17.63
CA ASP A 98 -2.75 16.71 -17.93
C ASP A 98 -2.52 16.79 -19.46
N PRO A 99 -2.77 17.97 -20.09
CA PRO A 99 -2.63 18.13 -21.53
C PRO A 99 -1.19 17.92 -22.02
N LEU A 100 -0.18 18.25 -21.21
CA LEU A 100 1.23 18.10 -21.57
C LEU A 100 1.68 16.64 -21.50
N ALA A 101 1.43 15.97 -20.37
CA ALA A 101 1.71 14.54 -20.23
C ALA A 101 0.96 13.71 -21.28
N ARG A 102 -0.30 14.05 -21.55
CA ARG A 102 -1.09 13.40 -22.61
C ARG A 102 -0.53 13.64 -24.01
N SER A 103 0.06 14.80 -24.24
CA SER A 103 0.72 15.10 -25.51
C SER A 103 2.00 14.27 -25.67
N ALA A 104 2.81 14.13 -24.63
CA ALA A 104 3.97 13.22 -24.62
C ALA A 104 3.56 11.78 -24.94
N MET A 105 2.52 11.26 -24.26
CA MET A 105 1.96 9.93 -24.53
C MET A 105 1.55 9.76 -25.99
N ARG A 106 0.92 10.78 -26.59
CA ARG A 106 0.54 10.77 -28.01
C ARG A 106 1.73 10.84 -28.97
N MET A 107 2.80 11.55 -28.60
CA MET A 107 4.04 11.61 -29.39
C MET A 107 4.76 10.25 -29.40
N MET A 108 4.73 9.52 -28.28
CA MET A 108 5.27 8.16 -28.19
C MET A 108 4.48 7.14 -29.02
N ASP A 109 3.17 7.36 -29.15
CA ASP A 109 2.25 6.46 -29.85
C ASP A 109 2.25 6.65 -31.37
N TRP A 110 2.29 7.91 -31.86
CA TRP A 110 2.13 8.20 -33.28
C TRP A 110 3.00 9.38 -33.77
N SER A 111 3.90 9.09 -34.72
CA SER A 111 4.69 10.07 -35.47
C SER A 111 3.88 10.94 -36.45
N GLY A 112 4.23 12.22 -36.59
CA GLY A 112 3.64 13.14 -37.56
C GLY A 112 2.29 13.69 -37.13
N ARG A 113 2.03 13.73 -35.82
CA ARG A 113 0.77 14.23 -35.26
C ARG A 113 0.86 15.73 -35.03
N ASN A 114 -0.28 16.41 -35.25
CA ASN A 114 -0.40 17.85 -35.02
C ASN A 114 -0.79 18.13 -33.57
N PHE A 115 -0.12 19.11 -32.98
CA PHE A 115 -0.35 19.61 -31.63
C PHE A 115 -0.53 21.13 -31.67
N THR A 116 -1.33 21.67 -30.76
CA THR A 116 -1.54 23.10 -30.63
C THR A 116 -0.78 23.60 -29.41
N TYR A 117 0.17 24.51 -29.61
CA TYR A 117 0.97 25.14 -28.55
C TYR A 117 1.11 26.62 -28.88
N GLU A 118 0.78 27.50 -27.92
CA GLU A 118 0.85 28.97 -28.10
C GLU A 118 0.17 29.48 -29.39
N ASN A 119 -1.01 28.93 -29.74
CA ASN A 119 -1.77 29.22 -30.98
C ASN A 119 -1.07 28.79 -32.29
N GLN A 120 0.03 28.04 -32.22
CA GLN A 120 0.71 27.46 -33.38
C GLN A 120 0.36 25.97 -33.51
N CYS A 121 0.27 25.51 -34.75
CA CYS A 121 0.12 24.09 -35.06
C CYS A 121 1.50 23.50 -35.34
N LEU A 122 1.95 22.61 -34.45
CA LEU A 122 3.24 21.95 -34.54
C LEU A 122 3.04 20.49 -34.95
N THR A 123 3.70 20.06 -36.02
CA THR A 123 3.71 18.66 -36.45
C THR A 123 4.95 17.98 -35.87
N VAL A 124 4.75 17.05 -34.93
CA VAL A 124 5.87 16.36 -34.26
C VAL A 124 6.06 14.96 -34.84
N HIS A 125 7.26 14.68 -35.35
CA HIS A 125 7.71 13.36 -35.77
C HIS A 125 8.65 12.73 -34.74
N TRP A 126 8.77 11.40 -34.74
CA TRP A 126 9.70 10.71 -33.84
C TRP A 126 11.16 11.15 -33.99
N ARG A 127 11.57 11.57 -35.19
CA ARG A 127 12.92 12.10 -35.44
C ARG A 127 13.19 13.42 -34.70
N ASP A 128 12.14 14.13 -34.29
CA ASP A 128 12.22 15.42 -33.60
C ASP A 128 12.39 15.22 -32.08
N LEU A 129 12.07 14.04 -31.54
CA LEU A 129 12.16 13.76 -30.11
C LEU A 129 13.60 13.77 -29.60
N LYS A 130 14.51 13.09 -30.31
CA LYS A 130 15.92 13.01 -29.92
C LYS A 130 16.60 14.39 -29.81
N PRO A 131 16.51 15.30 -30.80
CA PRO A 131 17.10 16.62 -30.66
C PRO A 131 16.40 17.50 -29.61
N ALA A 132 15.11 17.29 -29.33
CA ALA A 132 14.42 18.02 -28.27
C ALA A 132 14.85 17.59 -26.85
N LEU A 133 15.03 16.28 -26.65
CA LEU A 133 15.33 15.69 -25.34
C LEU A 133 16.84 15.56 -25.06
N VAL A 134 17.67 16.38 -25.68
CA VAL A 134 19.10 16.46 -25.32
C VAL A 134 19.29 17.22 -24.00
N VAL A 135 20.38 16.94 -23.30
CA VAL A 135 20.79 17.70 -22.11
C VAL A 135 21.14 19.12 -22.53
N HIS A 136 20.60 20.12 -21.83
CA HIS A 136 20.86 21.52 -22.16
C HIS A 136 22.34 21.83 -21.88
N GLN A 137 23.00 22.40 -22.87
CA GLN A 137 24.38 22.86 -22.77
C GLN A 137 24.41 24.37 -22.92
N GLN A 138 25.39 25.02 -22.29
CA GLN A 138 25.52 26.48 -22.36
C GLN A 138 25.61 26.95 -23.81
N GLY A 139 24.74 27.89 -24.20
CA GLY A 139 24.67 28.43 -25.56
C GLY A 139 23.81 27.63 -26.54
N MET A 140 23.21 26.52 -26.10
CA MET A 140 22.24 25.76 -26.90
C MET A 140 20.87 26.44 -26.83
N GLY A 141 20.35 26.89 -27.97
CA GLY A 141 18.96 27.31 -28.11
C GLY A 141 18.08 26.12 -28.49
N PHE A 142 16.85 26.10 -28.00
CA PHE A 142 15.81 25.21 -28.48
C PHE A 142 14.84 26.01 -29.34
N ASP A 143 14.35 25.42 -30.44
CA ASP A 143 13.23 26.01 -31.17
C ASP A 143 11.92 25.79 -30.41
N LYS A 144 10.84 26.46 -30.83
CA LYS A 144 9.52 26.36 -30.19
C LYS A 144 8.93 24.95 -30.17
N GLN A 145 9.26 24.13 -31.16
CA GLN A 145 8.80 22.75 -31.20
C GLN A 145 9.56 21.90 -30.19
N GLN A 146 10.86 22.11 -30.05
CA GLN A 146 11.71 21.45 -29.06
C GLN A 146 11.31 21.86 -27.64
N GLU A 147 11.08 23.15 -27.36
CA GLU A 147 10.54 23.63 -26.09
C GLU A 147 9.25 22.89 -25.73
N PHE A 148 8.28 22.86 -26.65
CA PHE A 148 7.01 22.15 -26.43
C PHE A 148 7.20 20.65 -26.16
N ILE A 149 8.03 19.95 -26.94
CA ILE A 149 8.30 18.53 -26.72
C ILE A 149 8.91 18.31 -25.33
N ARG A 150 9.84 19.17 -24.90
CA ARG A 150 10.46 19.08 -23.58
C ARG A 150 9.44 19.28 -22.48
N ASP A 151 8.64 20.35 -22.52
CA ASP A 151 7.58 20.62 -21.55
C ASP A 151 6.62 19.42 -21.41
N CYS A 152 6.25 18.79 -22.53
CA CYS A 152 5.41 17.60 -22.53
C CYS A 152 6.05 16.41 -21.80
N PHE A 153 7.31 16.11 -22.09
CA PHE A 153 8.00 14.98 -21.48
C PHE A 153 8.41 15.24 -20.03
N GLU A 154 8.75 16.48 -19.66
CA GLU A 154 8.96 16.89 -18.27
C GLU A 154 7.70 16.64 -17.43
N SER A 155 6.54 17.14 -17.88
CA SER A 155 5.25 16.88 -17.23
C SER A 155 4.98 15.37 -17.09
N PHE A 156 5.20 14.58 -18.15
CA PHE A 156 5.02 13.13 -18.06
C PHE A 156 5.97 12.47 -17.04
N PHE A 157 7.25 12.84 -17.01
CA PHE A 157 8.23 12.26 -16.10
C PHE A 157 8.05 12.73 -14.65
N ASP A 158 7.59 13.96 -14.42
CA ASP A 158 7.19 14.44 -13.10
C ASP A 158 6.09 13.55 -12.51
N HIS A 159 5.06 13.20 -13.30
CA HIS A 159 4.03 12.28 -12.85
C HIS A 159 4.57 10.88 -12.54
N MET A 160 5.53 10.37 -13.34
CA MET A 160 6.17 9.07 -13.06
C MET A 160 6.97 9.11 -11.76
N LEU A 161 7.66 10.23 -11.49
CA LEU A 161 8.41 10.44 -10.25
C LEU A 161 7.47 10.46 -9.03
N VAL A 162 6.34 11.17 -9.14
CA VAL A 162 5.32 11.20 -8.08
C VAL A 162 4.74 9.80 -7.84
N LEU A 163 4.41 9.05 -8.90
CA LEU A 163 3.95 7.67 -8.77
C LEU A 163 4.97 6.80 -8.05
N GLU A 164 6.25 6.89 -8.40
CA GLU A 164 7.31 6.11 -7.76
C GLU A 164 7.39 6.42 -6.27
N HIS A 165 7.37 7.71 -5.91
CA HIS A 165 7.34 8.14 -4.51
C HIS A 165 6.17 7.50 -3.73
N PHE A 166 4.95 7.50 -4.28
CA PHE A 166 3.81 6.89 -3.60
C PHE A 166 3.89 5.35 -3.51
N ILE A 167 4.56 4.69 -4.47
CA ILE A 167 4.82 3.25 -4.43
C ILE A 167 5.83 2.92 -3.32
N GLU A 168 6.93 3.67 -3.23
CA GLU A 168 7.94 3.49 -2.18
C GLU A 168 7.34 3.62 -0.77
N GLN A 169 6.44 4.59 -0.59
CA GLN A 169 5.71 4.81 0.66
C GLN A 169 4.55 3.83 0.89
N ARG A 170 4.34 2.84 0.00
CA ARG A 170 3.27 1.82 0.05
C ARG A 170 1.85 2.40 0.06
N TYR A 171 1.68 3.63 -0.43
CA TYR A 171 0.36 4.23 -0.67
C TYR A 171 -0.26 3.74 -1.96
N LEU A 172 0.56 3.30 -2.91
CA LEU A 172 0.13 2.66 -4.15
C LEU A 172 0.74 1.29 -4.27
N ASN A 173 0.04 0.39 -4.97
CA ASN A 173 0.60 -0.87 -5.43
C ASN A 173 0.93 -0.72 -6.92
N GLU A 174 2.17 -0.99 -7.31
CA GLU A 174 2.65 -0.90 -8.69
C GLU A 174 1.74 -1.69 -9.66
N ALA A 175 1.19 -2.82 -9.24
CA ALA A 175 0.30 -3.63 -10.07
C ALA A 175 -0.97 -2.90 -10.53
N ASP A 176 -1.45 -1.92 -9.76
CA ASP A 176 -2.69 -1.18 -10.06
C ASP A 176 -2.51 -0.11 -11.13
N ILE A 177 -1.27 0.38 -11.29
CA ILE A 177 -0.93 1.40 -12.28
C ILE A 177 -0.24 0.81 -13.51
N ALA A 178 0.19 -0.45 -13.44
CA ALA A 178 1.00 -1.07 -14.48
C ALA A 178 0.28 -1.15 -15.82
N VAL A 179 -0.96 -1.65 -15.84
CA VAL A 179 -1.72 -1.90 -17.08
C VAL A 179 -1.84 -0.65 -17.98
N PRO A 180 -2.25 0.54 -17.49
CA PRO A 180 -2.34 1.71 -18.37
C PRO A 180 -0.98 2.31 -18.77
N LEU A 181 0.11 2.00 -18.05
CA LEU A 181 1.41 2.64 -18.24
C LEU A 181 2.46 1.74 -18.90
N GLU A 182 2.27 0.41 -18.92
CA GLU A 182 3.23 -0.56 -19.45
C GLU A 182 3.63 -0.27 -20.90
N TYR A 183 2.67 0.18 -21.72
CA TYR A 183 2.90 0.50 -23.12
C TYR A 183 3.87 1.68 -23.25
N TYR A 184 3.58 2.78 -22.57
CA TYR A 184 4.42 3.99 -22.61
C TYR A 184 5.78 3.76 -21.96
N ALA A 185 5.83 3.01 -20.86
CA ALA A 185 7.06 2.55 -20.25
C ALA A 185 7.92 1.75 -21.25
N GLY A 186 7.32 0.82 -21.99
CA GLY A 186 7.99 0.09 -23.07
C GLY A 186 8.51 1.02 -24.17
N GLN A 187 7.74 2.02 -24.58
CA GLN A 187 8.18 2.99 -25.58
C GLN A 187 9.41 3.78 -25.10
N VAL A 188 9.47 4.23 -23.86
CA VAL A 188 10.65 4.92 -23.32
C VAL A 188 11.85 3.96 -23.27
N MET A 189 11.68 2.75 -22.73
CA MET A 189 12.77 1.80 -22.55
C MET A 189 13.32 1.21 -23.86
N ASN A 190 12.54 1.22 -24.95
CA ASN A 190 12.99 0.75 -26.26
C ASN A 190 13.91 1.75 -26.99
N PHE A 191 13.95 3.02 -26.56
CA PHE A 191 14.77 4.07 -27.20
C PHE A 191 15.66 4.80 -26.17
N PRO A 192 16.58 4.10 -25.48
CA PRO A 192 17.42 4.71 -24.44
C PRO A 192 18.26 5.89 -24.96
N GLN A 193 18.72 5.84 -26.22
CA GLN A 193 19.46 6.93 -26.86
C GLN A 193 18.68 8.26 -27.00
N THR A 194 17.36 8.23 -26.81
CA THR A 194 16.48 9.40 -26.85
C THR A 194 16.19 9.92 -25.45
N TYR A 195 15.97 9.02 -24.48
CA TYR A 195 15.41 9.38 -23.17
C TYR A 195 16.41 9.32 -22.01
N ASP A 196 17.37 8.38 -22.00
CA ASP A 196 18.21 8.14 -20.81
C ASP A 196 19.07 9.36 -20.44
N GLY A 197 19.62 10.05 -21.43
CA GLY A 197 20.41 11.26 -21.18
C GLY A 197 19.60 12.36 -20.51
N PHE A 198 18.34 12.53 -20.94
CA PHE A 198 17.41 13.48 -20.35
C PHE A 198 17.04 13.08 -18.92
N LEU A 199 16.57 11.84 -18.74
CA LEU A 199 16.09 11.33 -17.46
C LEU A 199 17.16 11.44 -16.37
N LEU A 200 18.40 11.03 -16.68
CA LEU A 200 19.49 11.05 -15.73
C LEU A 200 19.98 12.48 -15.42
N ALA A 201 20.04 13.37 -16.41
CA ALA A 201 20.56 14.72 -16.22
C ALA A 201 19.60 15.62 -15.42
N TYR A 202 18.29 15.42 -15.55
CA TYR A 202 17.26 16.24 -14.89
C TYR A 202 16.69 15.62 -13.61
N GLY A 203 17.31 14.55 -13.08
CA GLY A 203 16.93 13.98 -11.78
C GLY A 203 15.77 12.98 -11.82
N TYR A 204 15.36 12.51 -12.98
CA TYR A 204 14.30 11.51 -13.18
C TYR A 204 14.81 10.07 -13.07
N GLY A 205 15.82 9.80 -12.23
CA GLY A 205 16.38 8.47 -12.04
C GLY A 205 15.36 7.47 -11.51
N GLU A 206 14.61 7.86 -10.47
CA GLU A 206 13.55 7.03 -9.87
C GLU A 206 12.39 6.78 -10.85
N ALA A 207 11.99 7.80 -11.61
CA ALA A 207 11.00 7.65 -12.67
C ALA A 207 11.48 6.68 -13.77
N ARG A 208 12.75 6.73 -14.15
CA ARG A 208 13.36 5.77 -15.09
C ARG A 208 13.31 4.34 -14.55
N ASP A 209 13.62 4.15 -13.27
CA ASP A 209 13.57 2.83 -12.63
C ASP A 209 12.14 2.28 -12.61
N LEU A 210 11.13 3.11 -12.28
CA LEU A 210 9.73 2.74 -12.39
C LEU A 210 9.36 2.31 -13.82
N LEU A 211 9.70 3.12 -14.83
CA LEU A 211 9.43 2.80 -16.24
C LEU A 211 10.13 1.49 -16.66
N GLN A 212 11.34 1.23 -16.17
CA GLN A 212 12.03 -0.03 -16.42
C GLN A 212 11.28 -1.22 -15.83
N ARG A 213 10.82 -1.13 -14.56
CA ARG A 213 10.05 -2.20 -13.92
C ARG A 213 8.73 -2.46 -14.64
N LEU A 214 8.02 -1.40 -15.04
CA LEU A 214 6.77 -1.50 -15.79
C LEU A 214 6.97 -2.11 -17.18
N ALA A 215 8.03 -1.74 -17.90
CA ALA A 215 8.32 -2.28 -19.22
C ALA A 215 8.66 -3.79 -19.19
N LEU A 216 9.31 -4.27 -18.13
CA LEU A 216 9.70 -5.68 -17.99
C LEU A 216 8.51 -6.61 -17.73
N ARG A 217 7.40 -6.11 -17.14
CA ARG A 217 6.18 -6.90 -16.88
C ARG A 217 5.50 -7.44 -18.13
N ARG A 218 5.79 -6.88 -19.30
CA ARG A 218 5.21 -7.30 -20.59
C ARG A 218 5.81 -8.61 -21.12
N LYS A 219 6.96 -9.07 -20.60
CA LYS A 219 7.65 -10.29 -21.04
C LYS A 219 7.13 -11.51 -20.29
#